data_AF-A0A6J4N369-F1
#
_entry.id   AF-A0A6J4N369-F1
#
_cell.length_a   1.000
_cell.length_b   1.000
_cell.length_c   1.000
_cell.angle_alpha   90.00
_cell.angle_beta   90.00
_cell.angle_gamma   90.00
#
_symmetry.space_group_name_H-M   'P 1'
#
loop_
_entity.id
_entity.type
_entity.pdbx_description
1 polymer ?
#
loop_
_entity_poly.entity_id
_entity_poly.type
_entity_poly.pdbx_seq_one_letter_code
_entity_poly.pdbx_strand_id
1 'polypeptide(L)'
;VGRLQKSPEGAQAQFVFEADGKSLREPPLVILPNTKLMMMENAITGATKDLRFRVSGMITEFRGRNYLLLEKVTVEPEPRQQF
;
A
#
# COMPACT_ATOMS: atom_id res chain seq x y z
N VAL A 1 2.62 -5.61 5.67
CA VAL A 1 1.23 -5.10 5.59
C VAL A 1 1.32 -3.59 5.53
N GLY A 2 0.41 -2.93 4.83
CA GLY A 2 0.48 -1.48 4.64
C GLY A 2 -0.82 -0.89 4.14
N ARG A 3 -0.79 0.40 3.85
CA ARG A 3 -1.95 1.19 3.40
C ARG A 3 -1.67 1.84 2.05
N LEU A 4 -2.74 2.06 1.30
CA LEU A 4 -2.71 2.89 0.12
C LEU A 4 -2.86 4.36 0.53
N GLN A 5 -1.99 5.22 0.02
CA GLN A 5 -2.08 6.67 0.18
C GLN A 5 -1.92 7.36 -1.16
N LYS A 6 -2.48 8.56 -1.30
CA LYS A 6 -2.14 9.44 -2.42
C LYS A 6 -0.81 10.13 -2.11
N SER A 7 0.03 10.30 -3.12
CA SER A 7 1.26 11.08 -2.98
C SER A 7 0.92 12.54 -2.59
N PRO A 8 1.83 13.25 -1.91
CA PRO A 8 1.63 14.67 -1.58
C PRO A 8 1.39 15.55 -2.81
N GLU A 9 1.96 15.17 -3.95
CA GLU A 9 1.79 15.83 -5.26
C GLU A 9 0.46 15.46 -5.95
N GLY A 10 -0.34 14.56 -5.35
CA GLY A 10 -1.69 14.18 -5.80
C GLY A 10 -1.75 13.26 -7.02
N ALA A 11 -0.67 13.09 -7.76
CA ALA A 11 -0.67 12.39 -9.05
C ALA A 11 -0.45 10.87 -8.98
N GLN A 12 0.08 10.32 -7.89
CA GLN A 12 0.51 8.92 -7.81
C GLN A 12 0.02 8.25 -6.53
N ALA A 13 -0.34 6.97 -6.61
CA ALA A 13 -0.62 6.17 -5.43
C ALA A 13 0.69 5.65 -4.81
N GLN A 14 0.73 5.55 -3.48
CA GLN A 14 1.87 5.07 -2.72
C GLN A 14 1.45 3.98 -1.74
N PHE A 15 2.30 2.97 -1.58
CA PHE A 15 2.17 1.96 -0.54
C PHE A 15 3.02 2.37 0.65
N VAL A 16 2.37 2.54 1.80
CA VAL A 16 3.03 2.89 3.07
C VAL A 16 2.94 1.70 4.00
N PHE A 17 4.10 1.16 4.39
CA PHE A 17 4.17 0.06 5.35
C PHE A 17 3.68 0.52 6.73
N GLU A 18 2.90 -0.32 7.40
CA GLU A 18 2.59 -0.08 8.81
C GLU A 18 3.86 -0.37 9.64
N ALA A 19 4.33 0.63 10.38
CA ALA A 19 5.49 0.47 11.24
C ALA A 19 5.13 -0.41 12.45
N ASP A 20 5.94 -1.43 12.72
CA ASP A 20 5.81 -2.34 13.86
C ASP A 20 6.48 -1.80 15.14
N GLY A 21 6.77 -0.49 15.18
CA GLY A 21 7.32 0.21 16.34
C GLY A 21 8.80 -0.06 16.62
N LYS A 22 9.52 -0.84 15.78
CA LYS A 22 10.92 -1.21 16.06
C LYS A 22 11.99 -0.61 15.16
N SER A 23 11.67 -0.14 13.95
CA SER A 23 12.70 0.38 13.05
C SER A 23 12.14 1.46 12.12
N LEU A 24 13.04 2.35 11.68
CA LEU A 24 12.86 3.40 10.67
C LEU A 24 11.68 3.13 9.71
N ARG A 25 10.74 4.09 9.61
CA ARG A 25 9.65 4.04 8.63
C ARG A 25 10.24 3.77 7.25
N GLU A 26 9.96 2.59 6.70
CA GLU A 26 10.36 2.28 5.33
C GLU A 26 9.78 3.37 4.41
N PRO A 27 10.57 3.92 3.48
CA PRO A 27 10.08 4.96 2.59
C PRO A 27 8.89 4.43 1.77
N PRO A 28 7.87 5.26 1.51
CA PRO A 28 6.74 4.86 0.69
C PRO A 28 7.19 4.37 -0.70
N LEU A 29 6.56 3.30 -1.18
CA LEU A 29 6.77 2.79 -2.54
C LEU A 29 5.74 3.41 -3.48
N VAL A 30 6.17 3.98 -4.61
CA VAL A 30 5.24 4.47 -5.62
C VAL A 30 4.63 3.28 -6.35
N ILE A 31 3.31 3.18 -6.39
CA ILE A 31 2.64 2.05 -7.06
C ILE A 31 2.49 2.37 -8.55
N LEU A 32 2.95 1.46 -9.40
CA LEU A 32 2.76 1.57 -10.84
C LEU A 32 1.30 1.27 -11.21
N PRO A 33 0.71 2.00 -12.17
CA PRO A 33 -0.65 1.75 -12.62
C PRO A 33 -0.82 0.32 -13.14
N ASN A 34 -1.71 -0.43 -12.50
CA ASN A 34 -2.13 -1.74 -12.98
C ASN A 34 -3.52 -2.11 -12.43
N THR A 35 -4.06 -3.25 -12.87
CA THR A 35 -5.39 -3.70 -12.45
C THR A 35 -5.51 -3.92 -10.94
N LYS A 36 -4.43 -4.30 -10.26
CA LYS A 36 -4.43 -4.55 -8.80
C LYS A 36 -4.52 -3.24 -8.01
N LEU A 37 -3.87 -2.18 -8.49
CA LEU A 37 -4.03 -0.83 -7.92
C LEU A 37 -5.48 -0.37 -8.03
N MET A 38 -6.09 -0.49 -9.22
CA MET A 38 -7.50 -0.15 -9.43
C MET A 38 -8.44 -0.94 -8.50
N MET A 39 -8.16 -2.22 -8.26
CA MET A 39 -8.91 -3.03 -7.29
C MET A 39 -8.79 -2.50 -5.85
N MET A 40 -7.60 -2.06 -5.42
CA MET A 40 -7.39 -1.46 -4.11
C MET A 40 -8.16 -0.13 -3.97
N GLU A 41 -8.10 0.72 -4.99
CA GLU A 41 -8.79 2.02 -5.01
C GLU A 41 -10.32 1.86 -4.93
N ASN A 42 -10.88 0.91 -5.70
CA ASN A 42 -12.29 0.58 -5.64
C ASN A 42 -12.70 0.04 -4.26
N ALA A 43 -11.88 -0.83 -3.66
CA ALA A 43 -12.14 -1.36 -2.33
C ALA A 43 -12.18 -0.25 -1.26
N ILE A 44 -11.27 0.72 -1.34
CA ILE A 44 -11.22 1.86 -0.41
C ILE A 44 -12.45 2.76 -0.60
N THR A 45 -12.83 3.03 -1.84
CA THR A 45 -14.01 3.88 -2.15
C THR A 45 -15.30 3.28 -1.59
N GLY A 46 -15.41 1.95 -1.57
CA GLY A 46 -16.56 1.24 -1.00
C GLY A 46 -16.50 0.99 0.51
N ALA A 47 -15.39 1.32 1.19
CA ALA A 47 -15.19 1.00 2.59
C ALA A 47 -15.49 2.19 3.51
N THR A 48 -16.07 1.91 4.68
CA THR A 48 -16.30 2.90 5.74
C THR A 48 -15.13 3.02 6.73
N LYS A 49 -14.14 2.13 6.60
CA LYS A 49 -12.95 2.04 7.46
C LYS A 49 -11.68 2.06 6.62
N ASP A 50 -10.59 2.51 7.24
CA ASP A 50 -9.24 2.41 6.67
C ASP A 50 -8.87 0.94 6.42
N LEU A 51 -8.68 0.59 5.14
CA LEU A 51 -8.29 -0.76 4.75
C LEU A 51 -6.78 -0.95 4.86
N ARG A 52 -6.40 -2.13 5.34
CA ARG A 52 -5.02 -2.61 5.35
C ARG A 52 -4.86 -3.69 4.30
N PHE A 53 -3.72 -3.68 3.63
CA PHE A 53 -3.42 -4.59 2.55
C PHE A 53 -2.14 -5.36 2.82
N ARG A 54 -2.15 -6.63 2.47
CA ARG A 54 -0.95 -7.41 2.21
C ARG A 54 -0.77 -7.46 0.70
N VAL A 55 0.43 -7.13 0.25
CA VAL A 55 0.76 -7.05 -1.17
C VAL A 55 2.04 -7.81 -1.46
N SER A 56 2.17 -8.30 -2.69
CA SER A 56 3.42 -8.78 -3.24
C SER A 56 3.59 -8.26 -4.66
N GLY A 57 4.83 -8.17 -5.11
CA GLY A 57 5.12 -7.77 -6.48
C GLY A 57 6.59 -7.44 -6.68
N MET A 58 6.88 -6.86 -7.83
CA MET A 58 8.23 -6.48 -8.21
C MET A 58 8.51 -5.04 -7.76
N ILE A 59 9.66 -4.84 -7.11
CA ILE A 59 10.19 -3.52 -6.79
C ILE A 59 11.26 -3.17 -7.81
N THR A 60 11.16 -1.98 -8.39
CA THR A 60 12.17 -1.40 -9.29
C THR A 60 12.59 -0.03 -8.80
N GLU A 61 13.84 0.37 -9.06
CA GLU A 61 14.32 1.70 -8.74
C GLU A 61 14.44 2.52 -10.03
N PHE A 62 13.93 3.75 -10.02
CA PHE A 62 14.13 4.72 -11.10
C PHE A 62 14.36 6.11 -10.52
N ARG A 63 15.49 6.75 -10.87
CA ARG A 63 15.87 8.10 -10.39
C ARG A 63 15.82 8.22 -8.85
N GLY A 64 16.30 7.20 -8.14
CA GLY A 64 16.35 7.18 -6.67
C GLY A 64 14.99 7.06 -5.99
N ARG A 65 13.94 6.68 -6.73
CA ARG A 65 12.61 6.37 -6.18
C ARG A 65 12.29 4.89 -6.43
N ASN A 66 11.74 4.24 -5.42
CA ASN A 66 11.27 2.87 -5.52
C ASN A 66 9.84 2.82 -6.05
N TYR A 67 9.62 1.95 -7.02
CA TYR A 67 8.35 1.70 -7.67
C TYR A 67 7.93 0.25 -7.44
N LEU A 68 6.65 0.03 -7.18
CA LEU A 68 6.06 -1.29 -6.93
C LEU A 68 5.07 -1.62 -8.04
N LEU A 69 5.33 -2.70 -8.77
CA LEU A 69 4.35 -3.34 -9.64
C LEU A 69 3.62 -4.43 -8.84
N LEU A 70 2.35 -4.23 -8.53
CA LEU A 70 1.55 -5.17 -7.74
C LEU A 70 1.23 -6.46 -8.51
N GLU A 71 1.51 -7.61 -7.92
CA GLU A 71 1.15 -8.94 -8.46
C GLU A 71 0.00 -9.58 -7.67
N LYS A 72 0.06 -9.51 -6.33
CA LYS A 72 -0.99 -10.03 -5.43
C LYS A 72 -1.38 -8.97 -4.41
N VAL A 73 -2.68 -8.94 -4.08
CA VAL A 73 -3.26 -8.03 -3.10
C VAL A 73 -4.34 -8.79 -2.32
N THR A 74 -4.29 -8.69 -0.98
CA THR A 74 -5.34 -9.17 -0.08
C THR A 74 -5.65 -8.10 0.96
N VAL A 75 -6.94 -7.95 1.30
CA VAL A 75 -7.35 -7.11 2.44
C VAL A 75 -7.05 -7.86 3.73
N GLU A 76 -6.29 -7.24 4.63
CA GLU A 76 -6.00 -7.78 5.95
C GLU A 76 -7.06 -7.29 6.94
N PRO A 77 -7.80 -8.20 7.61
CA PRO A 77 -8.75 -7.80 8.65
C PRO A 77 -8.03 -7.09 9.80
N GLU A 78 -8.73 -6.22 10.53
CA GLU A 78 -8.20 -5.62 11.77
C GLU A 78 -7.72 -6.74 12.71
N PRO A 79 -6.57 -6.58 13.41
CA PRO A 79 -6.12 -7.62 14.32
C PRO A 79 -7.19 -7.72 15.40
N ARG A 80 -7.82 -8.90 15.57
CA ARG A 80 -8.60 -9.14 16.80
C ARG A 80 -7.62 -9.03 17.96
N GLN A 81 -7.69 -7.95 18.71
CA GLN A 81 -7.11 -7.90 20.05
C GLN A 81 -7.82 -8.99 20.85
N GLN A 82 -7.11 -10.09 21.09
CA GLN A 82 -7.53 -11.07 22.09
C GLN A 82 -7.17 -10.46 23.45
N PHE A 83 -8.18 -10.25 24.27
CA PHE A 83 -8.06 -9.80 25.66
C PHE A 83 -7.58 -10.94 26.55
#